data_AF-A0A953RFN4-F1
#
_entry.id   AF-A0A953RFN4-F1
#
_cell.length_a   1.000
_cell.length_b   1.000
_cell.length_c   1.000
_cell.angle_alpha   90.00
_cell.angle_beta   90.00
_cell.angle_gamma   90.00
#
_symmetry.space_group_name_H-M   'P 1'
#
loop_
_entity.id
_entity.type
_entity.pdbx_description
1 polymer ?
#
loop_
_entity_poly.entity_id
_entity_poly.type
_entity_poly.pdbx_seq_one_letter_code
_entity_poly.pdbx_strand_id
1 'polypeptide(L)'
;MSRAPRSKATEPRTDSAKGFNVEGFGFDTSKSEHHFRVTIPAKRDERVYISEHFSVEDTAERLELNIALGAEDAKLRVILPRIKWDDIADATLLEFNQRLRQMNLKPGKWKVGSTPVSRLLGKELVLLAWAIEDADPALIPAAVRNWLGLASEERWWLYTMTNAATGHAITGRNKGWRKAVRYALTENPVSEHRPRRALSGLFEDLADSDFLSSGADAAPGARDPKKEH
;
A
#
# COMPACT_ATOMS: atom_id res chain seq x y z
N MET A 1 -63.17 -15.98 -37.49
CA MET A 1 -61.74 -15.57 -37.40
C MET A 1 -61.51 -15.02 -35.99
N SER A 2 -61.02 -15.84 -35.06
CA SER A 2 -60.71 -15.42 -33.68
C SER A 2 -59.19 -15.45 -33.45
N ARG A 3 -58.66 -14.33 -32.94
CA ARG A 3 -57.25 -14.04 -32.69
C ARG A 3 -56.63 -14.98 -31.65
N ALA A 4 -55.43 -15.48 -31.95
CA ALA A 4 -54.58 -16.23 -31.03
C ALA A 4 -53.96 -15.33 -29.93
N PRO A 5 -53.63 -15.86 -28.74
CA PRO A 5 -53.00 -15.08 -27.68
C PRO A 5 -51.48 -14.98 -27.90
N ARG A 6 -50.93 -13.78 -27.71
CA ARG A 6 -49.48 -13.50 -27.74
C ARG A 6 -48.80 -14.03 -26.47
N SER A 7 -47.87 -14.96 -26.61
CA SER A 7 -46.92 -15.37 -25.56
C SER A 7 -45.95 -14.23 -25.26
N LYS A 8 -45.90 -13.76 -24.01
CA LYS A 8 -44.84 -12.86 -23.54
C LYS A 8 -43.57 -13.70 -23.35
N ALA A 9 -42.61 -13.52 -24.25
CA ALA A 9 -41.25 -14.00 -24.05
C ALA A 9 -40.66 -13.33 -22.81
N THR A 10 -40.19 -14.14 -21.87
CA THR A 10 -39.49 -13.66 -20.67
C THR A 10 -38.04 -13.48 -21.10
N GLU A 11 -37.59 -12.24 -21.23
CA GLU A 11 -36.18 -11.94 -21.47
C GLU A 11 -35.34 -12.49 -20.30
N PRO A 12 -34.18 -13.10 -20.57
CA PRO A 12 -33.29 -13.52 -19.49
C PRO A 12 -32.80 -12.27 -18.77
N ARG A 13 -33.13 -12.17 -17.48
CA ARG A 13 -32.52 -11.18 -16.59
C ARG A 13 -31.02 -11.42 -16.63
N THR A 14 -30.28 -10.47 -17.20
CA THR A 14 -28.85 -10.35 -16.98
C THR A 14 -28.66 -10.06 -15.50
N ASP A 15 -28.39 -11.12 -14.72
CA ASP A 15 -27.89 -11.01 -13.37
C ASP A 15 -26.54 -10.30 -13.44
N SER A 16 -26.57 -8.97 -13.31
CA SER A 16 -25.39 -8.18 -13.00
C SER A 16 -24.99 -8.47 -11.55
N ALA A 17 -24.26 -9.57 -11.36
CA ALA A 17 -23.54 -9.83 -10.13
C ALA A 17 -22.41 -8.80 -9.99
N LYS A 18 -22.74 -7.55 -9.66
CA LYS A 18 -21.78 -6.53 -9.26
C LYS A 18 -21.38 -6.81 -7.81
N GLY A 19 -20.65 -7.91 -7.64
CA GLY A 19 -20.01 -8.27 -6.39
C GLY A 19 -18.93 -7.24 -6.06
N PHE A 20 -18.91 -6.78 -4.80
CA PHE A 20 -17.89 -5.89 -4.31
C PHE A 20 -16.53 -6.61 -4.34
N ASN A 21 -15.72 -6.35 -5.37
CA ASN A 21 -14.35 -6.88 -5.54
C ASN A 21 -13.33 -6.25 -4.56
N VAL A 22 -13.82 -5.69 -3.44
CA VAL A 22 -13.01 -4.98 -2.46
C VAL A 22 -12.74 -5.88 -1.28
N GLU A 23 -11.46 -6.19 -1.08
CA GLU A 23 -10.97 -7.08 -0.04
C GLU A 23 -10.15 -6.32 1.01
N GLY A 24 -10.15 -6.86 2.24
CA GLY A 24 -9.35 -6.37 3.35
C GLY A 24 -9.48 -4.86 3.57
N PHE A 25 -8.38 -4.13 3.43
CA PHE A 25 -8.33 -2.68 3.55
C PHE A 25 -8.33 -1.99 2.18
N GLY A 26 -9.52 -1.96 1.55
CA GLY A 26 -9.80 -1.16 0.35
C GLY A 26 -9.13 -1.64 -0.93
N PHE A 27 -8.59 -2.87 -0.96
CA PHE A 27 -7.97 -3.42 -2.16
C PHE A 27 -9.05 -3.88 -3.15
N ASP A 28 -9.14 -3.23 -4.31
CA ASP A 28 -10.11 -3.55 -5.36
C ASP A 28 -9.43 -4.29 -6.51
N THR A 29 -9.63 -5.61 -6.58
CA THR A 29 -8.97 -6.48 -7.58
C THR A 29 -9.35 -6.14 -9.02
N SER A 30 -10.46 -5.44 -9.22
CA SER A 30 -10.90 -5.00 -10.56
C SER A 30 -10.22 -3.73 -11.05
N LYS A 31 -9.51 -2.99 -10.18
CA LYS A 31 -8.93 -1.69 -10.50
C LYS A 31 -7.40 -1.69 -10.52
N SER A 32 -6.77 -2.57 -9.76
CA SER A 32 -5.31 -2.62 -9.68
C SER A 32 -4.86 -3.97 -9.19
N GLU A 33 -3.71 -4.41 -9.68
CA GLU A 33 -2.99 -5.58 -9.16
C GLU A 33 -1.99 -5.17 -8.06
N HIS A 34 -1.68 -3.87 -7.96
CA HIS A 34 -0.72 -3.37 -6.97
C HIS A 34 -1.36 -3.29 -5.59
N HIS A 35 -0.90 -4.12 -4.67
CA HIS A 35 -1.39 -4.18 -3.31
C HIS A 35 -0.30 -4.60 -2.34
N PHE A 36 -0.61 -4.49 -1.05
CA PHE A 36 0.20 -5.05 0.02
C PHE A 36 -0.55 -6.18 0.69
N ARG A 37 0.19 -7.11 1.28
CA ARG A 37 -0.36 -8.18 2.12
C ARG A 37 0.29 -8.15 3.49
N VAL A 38 -0.55 -8.19 4.52
CA VAL A 38 -0.13 -8.38 5.91
C VAL A 38 -0.43 -9.83 6.29
N THR A 39 0.62 -10.59 6.60
CA THR A 39 0.50 -11.99 7.02
C THR A 39 0.76 -12.06 8.52
N ILE A 40 -0.29 -12.36 9.29
CA ILE A 40 -0.24 -12.51 10.75
C ILE A 40 -0.28 -14.00 11.08
N PRO A 41 0.80 -14.59 11.61
CA PRO A 41 0.78 -16.00 11.96
C PRO A 41 -0.14 -16.30 13.15
N ALA A 42 -0.60 -17.55 13.21
CA ALA A 42 -1.46 -18.03 14.29
C ALA A 42 -0.73 -18.03 15.64
N LYS A 43 0.56 -18.40 15.65
CA LYS A 43 1.36 -18.42 16.87
C LYS A 43 1.81 -17.00 17.24
N ARG A 44 1.84 -16.71 18.55
CA ARG A 44 2.11 -15.35 19.07
C ARG A 44 3.60 -15.00 19.15
N ASP A 45 4.48 -15.99 19.09
CA ASP A 45 5.94 -15.84 19.07
C ASP A 45 6.49 -15.66 17.64
N GLU A 46 5.70 -16.00 16.62
CA GLU A 46 6.06 -15.83 15.22
C GLU A 46 5.89 -14.36 14.74
N ARG A 47 6.73 -13.97 13.78
CA ARG A 47 6.82 -12.59 13.28
C ARG A 47 5.70 -12.28 12.27
N VAL A 48 5.29 -11.02 12.23
CA VAL A 48 4.35 -10.51 11.22
C VAL A 48 5.11 -10.06 9.98
N TYR A 49 4.61 -10.41 8.81
CA TYR A 49 5.22 -10.09 7.52
C TYR A 49 4.37 -9.09 6.75
N ILE A 50 5.01 -8.12 6.09
CA ILE A 50 4.35 -7.21 5.16
C ILE A 50 5.08 -7.26 3.83
N SER A 51 4.35 -7.57 2.77
CA SER A 51 4.86 -7.74 1.41
C SER A 51 4.11 -6.87 0.41
N GLU A 52 4.80 -6.45 -0.65
CA GLU A 52 4.28 -5.65 -1.75
C GLU A 52 4.20 -6.49 -3.02
N HIS A 53 3.03 -6.47 -3.67
CA HIS A 53 2.70 -7.32 -4.80
C HIS A 53 2.24 -6.49 -5.99
N PHE A 54 2.58 -6.94 -7.20
CA PHE A 54 2.22 -6.28 -8.46
C PHE A 54 1.35 -7.17 -9.36
N SER A 55 1.02 -8.38 -8.92
CA SER A 55 0.13 -9.33 -9.60
C SER A 55 -0.78 -10.00 -8.55
N VAL A 56 -1.99 -10.39 -8.95
CA VAL A 56 -2.96 -11.03 -8.04
C VAL A 56 -2.59 -12.49 -7.78
N GLU A 57 -1.86 -13.12 -8.70
CA GLU A 57 -1.33 -14.49 -8.63
C GLU A 57 -0.18 -14.64 -7.62
N ASP A 58 0.27 -13.54 -7.01
CA ASP A 58 1.19 -13.57 -5.88
C ASP A 58 0.44 -13.99 -4.61
N THR A 59 0.27 -15.30 -4.47
CA THR A 59 -0.47 -15.89 -3.35
C THR A 59 0.35 -15.91 -2.06
N ALA A 60 -0.36 -16.00 -0.93
CA ALA A 60 0.27 -16.09 0.39
C ALA A 60 1.13 -17.35 0.53
N GLU A 61 0.71 -18.46 -0.09
CA GLU A 61 1.43 -19.74 -0.05
C GLU A 61 2.80 -19.64 -0.75
N ARG A 62 2.90 -18.85 -1.83
CA ARG A 62 4.18 -18.60 -2.50
C ARG A 62 5.13 -17.81 -1.62
N LEU A 63 4.63 -16.79 -0.91
CA LEU A 63 5.45 -16.03 0.03
C LEU A 63 5.91 -16.90 1.20
N GLU A 64 5.00 -17.68 1.80
CA GLU A 64 5.33 -18.60 2.90
C GLU A 64 6.38 -19.63 2.46
N LEU A 65 6.24 -20.19 1.25
CA LEU A 65 7.22 -21.09 0.67
C LEU A 65 8.58 -20.40 0.44
N ASN A 66 8.59 -19.19 -0.11
CA ASN A 66 9.82 -18.42 -0.33
C ASN A 66 10.54 -18.14 1.00
N ILE A 67 9.81 -17.70 2.03
CA ILE A 67 10.34 -17.47 3.37
C ILE A 67 10.90 -18.78 3.96
N ALA A 68 10.16 -19.89 3.87
CA ALA A 68 10.57 -21.18 4.39
C ALA A 68 11.83 -21.74 3.68
N LEU A 69 12.00 -21.43 2.39
CA LEU A 69 13.17 -21.82 1.60
C LEU A 69 14.35 -20.87 1.77
N GLY A 70 14.23 -19.82 2.60
CA GLY A 70 15.28 -18.82 2.78
C GLY A 70 15.55 -17.98 1.53
N ALA A 71 14.64 -18.02 0.55
CA ALA A 71 14.69 -17.11 -0.58
C ALA A 71 14.31 -15.71 -0.07
N GLU A 72 15.23 -14.76 -0.17
CA GLU A 72 14.89 -13.34 0.06
C GLU A 72 13.85 -12.92 -0.99
N ASP A 73 12.58 -12.97 -0.61
CA ASP A 73 11.52 -12.52 -1.51
C ASP A 73 11.66 -11.01 -1.69
N ALA A 74 11.96 -10.57 -2.92
CA ALA A 74 12.09 -9.16 -3.27
C ALA A 74 10.83 -8.35 -2.93
N LYS A 75 9.69 -9.02 -2.75
CA LYS A 75 8.40 -8.44 -2.36
C LYS A 75 8.32 -8.15 -0.86
N LEU A 76 9.15 -8.77 -0.04
CA LEU A 76 9.10 -8.60 1.41
C LEU A 76 9.65 -7.22 1.81
N ARG A 77 8.80 -6.44 2.48
CA ARG A 77 9.11 -5.07 2.92
C ARG A 77 9.40 -4.99 4.41
N VAL A 78 8.72 -5.81 5.22
CA VAL A 78 8.82 -5.78 6.67
C VAL A 78 8.78 -7.19 7.26
N ILE A 79 9.66 -7.42 8.24
CA ILE A 79 9.60 -8.54 9.18
C ILE A 79 9.53 -7.94 10.59
N LEU A 80 8.35 -7.97 11.21
CA LEU A 80 8.07 -7.26 12.47
C LEU A 80 7.84 -8.25 13.62
N PRO A 81 8.51 -8.10 14.78
CA PRO A 81 8.18 -8.87 15.98
C PRO A 81 6.71 -8.68 16.36
N ARG A 82 6.05 -9.75 16.80
CA ARG A 82 4.61 -9.73 17.10
C ARG A 82 4.20 -8.63 18.07
N ILE A 83 4.98 -8.43 19.14
CA ILE A 83 4.71 -7.39 20.14
C ILE A 83 4.64 -5.99 19.53
N LYS A 84 5.54 -5.67 18.58
CA LYS A 84 5.57 -4.37 17.91
C LYS A 84 4.43 -4.21 16.90
N TRP A 85 4.00 -5.30 16.28
CA TRP A 85 2.82 -5.29 15.43
C TRP A 85 1.57 -4.97 16.25
N ASP A 86 1.41 -5.65 17.39
CA ASP A 86 0.26 -5.47 18.27
C ASP A 86 0.16 -3.99 18.76
N ASP A 87 1.30 -3.32 19.00
CA ASP A 87 1.36 -1.90 19.38
C ASP A 87 0.91 -0.90 18.28
N ILE A 88 0.83 -1.32 17.00
CA ILE A 88 0.37 -0.46 15.89
C ILE A 88 -0.92 -0.95 15.21
N ALA A 89 -1.35 -2.17 15.48
CA ALA A 89 -2.47 -2.81 14.79
C ALA A 89 -3.77 -2.04 14.96
N ASP A 90 -4.10 -1.62 16.19
CA ASP A 90 -5.35 -0.90 16.49
C ASP A 90 -5.35 0.52 15.91
N ALA A 91 -4.23 1.24 16.02
CA ALA A 91 -4.11 2.59 15.49
C ALA A 91 -4.27 2.61 13.95
N THR A 92 -3.62 1.66 13.27
CA THR A 92 -3.72 1.53 11.81
C THR A 92 -5.11 1.05 11.38
N LEU A 93 -5.72 0.12 12.12
CA LEU A 93 -7.10 -0.32 11.87
C LEU A 93 -8.09 0.83 11.95
N LEU A 94 -7.97 1.68 12.99
CA LEU A 94 -8.86 2.82 13.20
C LEU A 94 -8.74 3.84 12.07
N GLU A 95 -7.51 4.29 11.79
CA GLU A 95 -7.20 5.27 10.73
C GLU A 95 -7.68 4.78 9.36
N PHE A 96 -7.36 3.53 9.01
CA PHE A 96 -7.75 2.97 7.70
C PHE A 96 -9.26 2.82 7.60
N ASN A 97 -9.93 2.33 8.63
CA ASN A 97 -11.38 2.18 8.61
C ASN A 97 -12.12 3.52 8.62
N GLN A 98 -11.57 4.56 9.22
CA GLN A 98 -12.13 5.91 9.10
C GLN A 98 -12.14 6.35 7.63
N ARG A 99 -11.02 6.17 6.92
CA ARG A 99 -10.88 6.54 5.50
C ARG A 99 -11.73 5.66 4.57
N LEU A 100 -11.80 4.36 4.83
CA LEU A 100 -12.68 3.46 4.07
C LEU A 100 -14.14 3.89 4.16
N ARG A 101 -14.62 4.27 5.36
CA ARG A 101 -16.00 4.78 5.53
C ARG A 101 -16.23 6.09 4.78
N GLN A 102 -15.26 7.01 4.76
CA GLN A 102 -15.35 8.24 3.97
C GLN A 102 -15.47 7.97 2.46
N MET A 103 -14.92 6.85 1.98
CA MET A 103 -15.03 6.38 0.60
C MET A 103 -16.24 5.46 0.35
N ASN A 104 -17.15 5.31 1.31
CA ASN A 104 -18.28 4.35 1.27
C ASN A 104 -17.85 2.89 1.04
N LEU A 105 -16.65 2.52 1.50
CA LEU A 105 -16.15 1.16 1.47
C LEU A 105 -16.38 0.45 2.81
N LYS A 106 -16.49 -0.88 2.75
CA LYS A 106 -16.63 -1.72 3.95
C LYS A 106 -15.35 -1.61 4.80
N PRO A 107 -15.47 -1.51 6.14
CA PRO A 107 -14.32 -1.57 7.04
C PRO A 107 -13.57 -2.91 6.91
N GLY A 108 -12.24 -2.85 6.98
CA GLY A 108 -11.35 -4.00 7.07
C GLY A 108 -11.12 -4.43 8.53
N LYS A 109 -10.50 -5.60 8.68
CA LYS A 109 -10.11 -6.17 9.98
C LYS A 109 -8.81 -6.96 9.86
N TRP A 110 -7.91 -6.77 10.82
CA TRP A 110 -6.74 -7.64 10.98
C TRP A 110 -7.15 -9.01 11.49
N LYS A 111 -6.66 -10.06 10.84
CA LYS A 111 -6.94 -11.46 11.20
C LYS A 111 -5.69 -12.31 10.97
N VAL A 112 -5.63 -13.45 11.65
CA VAL A 112 -4.64 -14.50 11.35
C VAL A 112 -4.75 -14.89 9.87
N GLY A 113 -3.60 -15.12 9.24
CA GLY A 113 -3.46 -15.32 7.81
C GLY A 113 -3.17 -14.02 7.06
N SER A 114 -3.44 -14.02 5.76
CA SER A 114 -3.19 -12.89 4.87
C SER A 114 -4.37 -11.92 4.84
N THR A 115 -4.09 -10.63 5.05
CA THR A 115 -5.04 -9.53 4.84
C THR A 115 -4.54 -8.60 3.73
N PRO A 116 -5.27 -8.45 2.61
CA PRO A 116 -4.87 -7.52 1.55
C PRO A 116 -5.13 -6.07 1.96
N VAL A 117 -4.27 -5.17 1.50
CA VAL A 117 -4.31 -3.74 1.79
C VAL A 117 -4.08 -3.00 0.47
N SER A 118 -4.92 -2.00 0.19
CA SER A 118 -4.74 -1.15 -1.00
C SER A 118 -3.35 -0.52 -1.03
N ARG A 119 -2.84 -0.26 -2.23
CA ARG A 119 -1.52 0.33 -2.47
C ARG A 119 -1.19 1.51 -1.53
N LEU A 120 -2.08 2.49 -1.42
CA LEU A 120 -1.80 3.72 -0.66
C LEU A 120 -1.77 3.46 0.85
N LEU A 121 -2.74 2.71 1.38
CA LEU A 121 -2.75 2.36 2.81
C LEU A 121 -1.57 1.44 3.18
N GLY A 122 -1.18 0.56 2.26
CA GLY A 122 -0.03 -0.32 2.44
C GLY A 122 1.29 0.44 2.53
N LYS A 123 1.49 1.48 1.71
CA LYS A 123 2.63 2.40 1.83
C LYS A 123 2.71 3.05 3.21
N GLU A 124 1.58 3.55 3.69
CA GLU A 124 1.50 4.22 4.99
C GLU A 124 1.79 3.24 6.15
N LEU A 125 1.28 2.01 6.05
CA LEU A 125 1.56 0.94 7.02
C LEU A 125 3.03 0.57 7.06
N VAL A 126 3.65 0.35 5.89
CA VAL A 126 5.07 -0.01 5.78
C VAL A 126 5.96 1.12 6.33
N LEU A 127 5.62 2.38 6.07
CA LEU A 127 6.35 3.52 6.63
C LEU A 127 6.36 3.48 8.17
N LEU A 128 5.20 3.29 8.80
CA LEU A 128 5.09 3.19 10.26
C LEU A 128 5.89 1.99 10.78
N ALA A 129 5.76 0.84 10.12
CA ALA A 129 6.45 -0.38 10.51
C ALA A 129 7.99 -0.23 10.43
N TRP A 130 8.52 0.39 9.37
CA TRP A 130 9.95 0.71 9.27
C TRP A 130 10.44 1.64 10.38
N ALA A 131 9.61 2.58 10.81
CA ALA A 131 10.00 3.49 11.89
C ALA A 131 10.18 2.77 13.23
N ILE A 132 9.39 1.72 13.48
CA ILE A 132 9.35 1.06 14.79
C ILE A 132 10.14 -0.25 14.85
N GLU A 133 10.48 -0.86 13.72
CA GLU A 133 11.01 -2.23 13.69
C GLU A 133 12.30 -2.42 14.51
N ASP A 134 13.14 -1.38 14.60
CA ASP A 134 14.39 -1.34 15.38
C ASP A 134 14.36 -0.31 16.52
N ALA A 135 13.20 0.33 16.76
CA ALA A 135 12.99 1.24 17.88
C ALA A 135 12.79 0.49 19.20
N ASP A 136 13.02 1.17 20.33
CA ASP A 136 12.53 0.69 21.62
C ASP A 136 10.98 0.68 21.61
N PRO A 137 10.30 -0.42 22.02
CA PRO A 137 8.84 -0.46 22.12
C PRO A 137 8.22 0.72 22.89
N ALA A 138 8.92 1.28 23.88
CA ALA A 138 8.46 2.44 24.65
C ALA A 138 8.25 3.70 23.77
N LEU A 139 8.89 3.77 22.60
CA LEU A 139 8.78 4.89 21.67
C LEU A 139 7.66 4.73 20.63
N ILE A 140 7.06 3.54 20.52
CA ILE A 140 6.00 3.26 19.52
C ILE A 140 4.79 4.19 19.67
N PRO A 141 4.30 4.50 20.89
CA PRO A 141 3.20 5.46 21.04
C PRO A 141 3.51 6.85 20.46
N ALA A 142 4.75 7.31 20.58
CA ALA A 142 5.18 8.58 19.98
C ALA A 142 5.22 8.47 18.45
N ALA A 143 5.75 7.37 17.91
CA ALA A 143 5.76 7.09 16.47
C ALA A 143 4.35 7.08 15.86
N VAL A 144 3.38 6.45 16.53
CA VAL A 144 1.98 6.43 16.09
C VAL A 144 1.41 7.85 16.07
N ARG A 145 1.61 8.66 17.11
CA ARG A 145 1.12 10.05 17.15
C ARG A 145 1.73 10.91 16.06
N ASN A 146 3.05 10.82 15.86
CA ASN A 146 3.73 11.56 14.80
C ASN A 146 3.27 11.10 13.41
N TRP A 147 3.09 9.81 13.18
CA TRP A 147 2.56 9.27 11.93
C TRP A 147 1.13 9.74 11.65
N LEU A 148 0.25 9.75 12.67
CA LEU A 148 -1.11 10.32 12.58
C LEU A 148 -1.10 11.83 12.33
N GLY A 149 -0.08 12.53 12.81
CA GLY A 149 0.14 13.96 12.59
C GLY A 149 0.40 14.34 11.14
N LEU A 150 1.06 13.45 10.38
CA LEU A 150 1.35 13.62 8.96
C LEU A 150 0.09 13.50 8.10
N ALA A 151 -0.01 14.32 7.06
CA ALA A 151 -0.98 14.12 5.98
C ALA A 151 -0.63 12.89 5.13
N SER A 152 -1.61 12.37 4.39
CA SER A 152 -1.45 11.11 3.64
C SER A 152 -0.33 11.24 2.59
N GLU A 153 -0.26 12.38 1.94
CA GLU A 153 0.71 12.72 0.91
C GLU A 153 2.15 12.75 1.48
N GLU A 154 2.32 13.29 2.69
CA GLU A 154 3.60 13.33 3.39
C GLU A 154 4.07 11.90 3.72
N ARG A 155 3.13 11.03 4.16
CA ARG A 155 3.42 9.61 4.40
C ARG A 155 3.82 8.90 3.10
N TRP A 156 3.12 9.15 1.99
CA TRP A 156 3.44 8.53 0.70
C TRP A 156 4.78 8.99 0.13
N TRP A 157 5.11 10.25 0.34
CA TRP A 157 6.40 10.81 -0.06
C TRP A 157 7.53 10.20 0.76
N LEU A 158 7.42 10.18 2.09
CA LEU A 158 8.40 9.53 2.96
C LEU A 158 8.58 8.05 2.62
N TYR A 159 7.49 7.33 2.36
CA TYR A 159 7.55 5.95 1.87
C TYR A 159 8.37 5.88 0.57
N THR A 160 8.08 6.73 -0.41
CA THR A 160 8.71 6.66 -1.74
C THR A 160 10.22 6.92 -1.65
N MET A 161 10.63 7.95 -0.88
CA MET A 161 12.05 8.24 -0.63
C MET A 161 12.74 7.08 0.08
N THR A 162 12.09 6.48 1.08
CA THR A 162 12.65 5.38 1.85
C THR A 162 12.73 4.09 1.05
N ASN A 163 11.71 3.80 0.24
CA ASN A 163 11.59 2.59 -0.57
C ASN A 163 12.62 2.57 -1.70
N ALA A 164 12.84 3.72 -2.35
CA ALA A 164 13.82 3.86 -3.44
C ALA A 164 15.26 3.55 -2.98
N ALA A 165 15.60 3.86 -1.73
CA ALA A 165 16.95 3.66 -1.20
C ALA A 165 17.10 2.35 -0.38
N THR A 166 16.09 1.98 0.40
CA THR A 166 16.20 1.00 1.49
C THR A 166 14.95 0.12 1.66
N GLY A 167 14.18 -0.08 0.58
CA GLY A 167 12.87 -0.71 0.62
C GLY A 167 12.83 -2.22 0.89
N HIS A 168 13.95 -2.94 0.79
CA HIS A 168 13.97 -4.40 1.02
C HIS A 168 14.02 -4.73 2.52
N ALA A 169 13.29 -5.77 2.96
CA ALA A 169 13.08 -6.05 4.38
C ALA A 169 14.37 -6.27 5.21
N ILE A 170 15.34 -7.02 4.66
CA ILE A 170 16.59 -7.38 5.35
C ILE A 170 17.70 -6.39 4.99
N THR A 171 18.09 -6.35 3.72
CA THR A 171 19.19 -5.53 3.24
C THR A 171 18.99 -4.04 3.47
N GLY A 172 17.76 -3.53 3.53
CA GLY A 172 17.45 -2.12 3.79
C GLY A 172 17.36 -1.73 5.27
N ARG A 173 17.34 -2.69 6.19
CA ARG A 173 17.03 -2.48 7.60
C ARG A 173 18.08 -1.63 8.33
N ASN A 174 17.62 -0.79 9.27
CA ASN A 174 18.44 0.03 10.17
C ASN A 174 19.53 0.91 9.51
N LYS A 175 19.34 1.36 8.27
CA LYS A 175 20.29 2.25 7.58
C LYS A 175 19.60 3.31 6.73
N GLY A 176 20.34 4.37 6.37
CA GLY A 176 19.88 5.42 5.47
C GLY A 176 18.52 6.01 5.88
N TRP A 177 17.61 6.11 4.90
CA TRP A 177 16.28 6.68 5.10
C TRP A 177 15.44 5.94 6.15
N ARG A 178 15.57 4.61 6.32
CA ARG A 178 14.85 3.89 7.40
C ARG A 178 15.28 4.34 8.79
N LYS A 179 16.59 4.59 8.97
CA LYS A 179 17.11 5.15 10.23
C LYS A 179 16.60 6.58 10.45
N ALA A 180 16.55 7.40 9.40
CA ALA A 180 15.98 8.75 9.47
C ALA A 180 14.48 8.74 9.82
N VAL A 181 13.68 7.89 9.16
CA VAL A 181 12.25 7.72 9.43
C VAL A 181 11.99 7.27 10.85
N ARG A 182 12.79 6.34 11.39
CA ARG A 182 12.73 5.95 12.80
C ARG A 182 12.83 7.20 13.68
N TYR A 183 13.92 7.95 13.61
CA TYR A 183 14.11 9.14 14.46
C TYR A 183 13.03 10.20 14.24
N ALA A 184 12.65 10.45 12.99
CA ALA A 184 11.62 11.42 12.64
C ALA A 184 10.25 11.09 13.26
N LEU A 185 9.91 9.81 13.44
CA LEU A 185 8.65 9.42 14.07
C LEU A 185 8.80 9.13 15.57
N THR A 186 9.91 8.59 16.05
CA THR A 186 10.06 8.17 17.46
C THR A 186 10.53 9.30 18.38
N GLU A 187 11.28 10.28 17.87
CA GLU A 187 11.94 11.30 18.70
C GLU A 187 11.47 12.73 18.41
N ASN A 188 10.66 12.93 17.36
CA ASN A 188 10.09 14.24 17.09
C ASN A 188 9.09 14.63 18.19
N PRO A 189 9.21 15.83 18.81
CA PRO A 189 8.27 16.27 19.83
C PRO A 189 6.84 16.27 19.29
N VAL A 190 5.97 15.51 19.95
CA VAL A 190 4.55 15.47 19.61
C VAL A 190 3.93 16.80 20.08
N SER A 191 3.76 17.73 19.16
CA SER A 191 3.13 19.01 19.44
C SER A 191 1.61 18.85 19.40
N GLU A 192 0.91 19.30 20.45
CA GLU A 192 -0.57 19.38 20.50
C GLU A 192 -1.15 20.25 19.37
N HIS A 193 -0.33 21.14 18.81
CA HIS A 193 -0.70 22.05 17.72
C HIS A 193 -0.26 21.44 16.38
N ARG A 194 -1.22 21.05 15.54
CA ARG A 194 -0.95 20.65 14.14
C ARG A 194 -0.28 21.84 13.43
N PRO A 195 1.01 21.76 13.02
CA PRO A 195 1.64 22.82 12.26
C PRO A 195 0.89 23.08 10.96
N ARG A 196 0.90 24.33 10.45
CA ARG A 196 0.36 24.64 9.13
C ARG A 196 1.03 23.73 8.09
N ARG A 197 0.21 23.02 7.30
CA ARG A 197 0.62 22.06 6.27
C ARG A 197 1.61 22.71 5.31
N ALA A 198 2.90 22.36 5.43
CA ALA A 198 3.95 22.91 4.56
C ALA A 198 3.88 22.33 3.14
N LEU A 199 3.33 21.11 2.98
CA LEU A 199 3.37 20.37 1.73
C LEU A 199 2.09 20.49 0.89
N SER A 200 1.04 21.19 1.35
CA SER A 200 -0.21 21.27 0.58
C SER A 200 -0.06 21.97 -0.77
N GLY A 201 0.78 23.01 -0.86
CA GLY A 201 1.04 23.70 -2.15
C GLY A 201 2.06 23.00 -3.05
N LEU A 202 2.94 22.17 -2.47
CA LEU A 202 4.00 21.47 -3.20
C LEU A 202 3.49 20.29 -4.04
N PHE A 203 2.39 19.64 -3.60
CA PHE A 203 1.77 18.55 -4.35
C PHE A 203 0.82 19.02 -5.45
N GLU A 204 0.26 20.23 -5.33
CA GLU A 204 -0.56 20.86 -6.37
C GLU A 204 0.32 21.18 -7.61
N ASP A 205 1.50 21.75 -7.39
CA ASP A 205 2.47 22.02 -8.47
C ASP A 205 3.06 20.75 -9.12
N LEU A 206 3.21 19.64 -8.38
CA LEU A 206 3.70 18.37 -8.94
C LEU A 206 2.64 17.62 -9.74
N ALA A 207 1.36 17.79 -9.42
CA ALA A 207 0.25 17.24 -10.19
C ALA A 207 0.07 17.95 -11.53
N ASP A 208 0.40 19.25 -11.59
CA ASP A 208 0.34 20.07 -12.81
C ASP A 208 1.64 20.02 -13.65
N SER A 209 2.73 19.47 -13.12
CA SER A 209 3.97 19.29 -13.88
C SER A 209 3.89 18.06 -14.80
N ASP A 210 3.89 18.30 -16.11
CA ASP A 210 3.98 17.33 -17.23
C ASP A 210 5.29 16.50 -17.25
N PHE A 211 5.84 16.13 -16.10
CA PHE A 211 7.11 15.42 -15.97
C PHE A 211 7.01 13.92 -16.33
N LEU A 212 5.82 13.38 -16.61
CA LEU A 212 5.61 11.99 -17.03
C LEU A 212 5.18 11.81 -18.50
N SER A 213 5.13 12.88 -19.31
CA SER A 213 4.70 12.79 -20.73
C SER A 213 5.84 12.76 -21.77
N SER A 214 7.10 12.82 -21.36
CA SER A 214 8.23 12.73 -22.31
C SER A 214 8.84 11.33 -22.29
N GLY A 215 8.32 10.45 -23.14
CA GLY A 215 8.87 9.09 -23.23
C GLY A 215 8.19 8.15 -24.21
N ALA A 216 7.79 8.60 -25.40
CA ALA A 216 7.55 7.70 -26.54
C ALA A 216 7.40 8.51 -27.84
N ASP A 217 8.49 8.66 -28.60
CA ASP A 217 8.50 8.36 -30.04
C ASP A 217 9.88 8.64 -30.62
N ALA A 218 10.72 7.60 -30.62
CA ALA A 218 11.84 7.50 -31.53
C ALA A 218 11.96 6.03 -31.96
N ALA A 219 11.14 5.64 -32.94
CA ALA A 219 11.35 4.38 -33.66
C ALA A 219 12.51 4.55 -34.67
N PRO A 220 13.39 3.55 -34.84
CA PRO A 220 14.52 3.67 -35.75
C PRO A 220 14.17 3.21 -37.17
N GLY A 221 14.55 4.03 -38.15
CA GLY A 221 15.07 3.55 -39.44
C GLY A 221 14.13 3.62 -40.64
N ALA A 222 14.43 4.54 -41.57
CA ALA A 222 14.41 4.27 -43.00
C ALA A 222 15.35 5.25 -43.71
N ARG A 223 16.36 4.72 -44.41
CA ARG A 223 17.16 5.44 -45.41
C ARG A 223 16.31 5.70 -46.65
N ASP A 224 16.53 6.83 -47.33
CA ASP A 224 16.87 6.81 -48.76
C ASP A 224 17.40 8.18 -49.26
N PRO A 225 18.06 8.24 -50.42
CA PRO A 225 19.10 9.21 -50.75
C PRO A 225 18.66 10.21 -51.83
N LYS A 226 19.53 11.21 -52.04
CA LYS A 226 19.73 12.06 -53.24
C LYS A 226 19.47 13.57 -53.05
N LYS A 227 20.56 14.29 -53.36
CA LYS A 227 20.71 15.43 -54.29
C LYS A 227 20.56 16.87 -53.78
N GLU A 228 21.64 17.60 -54.10
CA GLU A 228 21.72 19.00 -54.57
C GLU A 228 21.46 20.06 -53.49
N HIS A 229 22.34 21.02 -53.20
CA HIS A 229 23.39 21.71 -53.97
C HIS A 229 24.61 22.02 -53.09
#